data_AF-A0A418MDQ1-F1
#
_entry.id   AF-A0A418MDQ1-F1
#
_cell.length_a   1.000
_cell.length_b   1.000
_cell.length_c   1.000
_cell.angle_alpha   90.00
_cell.angle_beta   90.00
_cell.angle_gamma   90.00
#
_symmetry.space_group_name_H-M   'P 1'
#
loop_
_entity.id
_entity.type
_entity.pdbx_description
1 polymer ?
#
loop_
_entity_poly.entity_id
_entity_poly.type
_entity_poly.pdbx_seq_one_letter_code
_entity_poly.pdbx_strand_id
1 'polypeptide(L)'
;METRITSTPRVGRVLSLAAIAGSISAIINVLLFQIGLTTGAIPGDLIIPNAGEPLSAVPVIIASIFPSLVAGVVLVILNRFTKNPLRIFNSLAVVIFLLSFFSPFSIPNAPMGMVVILELMHIVVTGAVLYIFNRFARS
;
A
#
# COMPACT_ATOMS: atom_id res chain seq x y z
N MET A 1 -22.61 -36.19 -10.47
CA MET A 1 -21.22 -35.75 -10.64
C MET A 1 -21.25 -34.23 -10.65
N GLU A 2 -21.18 -33.60 -9.47
CA GLU A 2 -21.31 -32.14 -9.33
C GLU A 2 -20.03 -31.46 -9.82
N THR A 3 -20.17 -30.67 -10.89
CA THR A 3 -19.16 -29.74 -11.36
C THR A 3 -18.99 -28.62 -10.33
N ARG A 4 -18.03 -28.77 -9.41
CA ARG A 4 -17.55 -27.64 -8.60
C ARG A 4 -16.91 -26.61 -9.55
N ILE A 5 -17.68 -25.60 -9.95
CA ILE A 5 -17.13 -24.40 -10.57
C ILE A 5 -16.38 -23.64 -9.46
N THR A 6 -15.11 -23.97 -9.25
CA THR A 6 -14.22 -23.13 -8.45
C THR A 6 -13.84 -21.94 -9.30
N SER A 7 -14.68 -20.90 -9.32
CA SER A 7 -14.40 -19.68 -10.07
C SER A 7 -13.24 -18.92 -9.39
N THR A 8 -12.01 -19.29 -9.73
CA THR A 8 -10.83 -18.47 -9.44
C THR A 8 -11.12 -17.04 -9.93
N PRO A 9 -10.94 -16.01 -9.08
CA PRO A 9 -11.16 -14.62 -9.49
C PRO A 9 -10.38 -14.35 -10.78
N ARG A 10 -11.07 -13.85 -11.81
CA ARG A 10 -10.41 -13.50 -13.08
C ARG A 10 -9.27 -12.53 -12.77
N VAL A 11 -8.06 -12.83 -13.25
CA VAL A 11 -6.84 -12.05 -13.02
C VAL A 11 -7.06 -10.56 -13.28
N GLY A 12 -7.77 -10.24 -14.37
CA GLY A 12 -8.13 -8.84 -14.69
C GLY A 12 -8.92 -8.14 -13.59
N ARG A 13 -9.85 -8.83 -12.91
CA ARG A 13 -10.63 -8.25 -11.80
C ARG A 13 -9.74 -7.93 -10.60
N VAL A 14 -8.78 -8.80 -10.26
CA VAL A 14 -7.85 -8.55 -9.13
C VAL A 14 -6.93 -7.37 -9.44
N LEU A 15 -6.43 -7.27 -10.66
CA LEU A 15 -5.62 -6.13 -11.10
C LEU A 15 -6.42 -4.83 -11.12
N SER A 16 -7.68 -4.84 -11.56
CA SER A 16 -8.54 -3.65 -11.46
C SER A 16 -8.77 -3.22 -10.01
N LEU A 17 -9.00 -4.18 -9.09
CA LEU A 17 -9.12 -3.88 -7.66
C LEU A 17 -7.81 -3.31 -7.09
N ALA A 18 -6.67 -3.82 -7.52
CA ALA A 18 -5.35 -3.33 -7.13
C ALA A 18 -5.12 -1.89 -7.60
N ALA A 19 -5.49 -1.59 -8.84
CA ALA A 19 -5.41 -0.24 -9.40
C ALA A 19 -6.33 0.73 -8.64
N ILE A 20 -7.58 0.33 -8.34
CA ILE A 20 -8.51 1.15 -7.56
C ILE A 20 -7.96 1.41 -6.15
N ALA A 21 -7.43 0.39 -5.47
CA ALA A 21 -6.81 0.54 -4.17
C ALA A 21 -5.61 1.49 -4.21
N GLY A 22 -4.75 1.35 -5.22
CA GLY A 22 -3.59 2.22 -5.43
C GLY A 22 -3.99 3.66 -5.71
N SER A 23 -4.99 3.90 -6.55
CA SER A 23 -5.49 5.25 -6.86
C SER A 23 -6.10 5.93 -5.63
N ILE A 24 -6.94 5.23 -4.86
CA ILE A 24 -7.52 5.77 -3.63
C ILE A 24 -6.41 6.11 -2.63
N SER A 25 -5.44 5.21 -2.47
CA SER A 25 -4.31 5.43 -1.56
C SER A 25 -3.46 6.62 -1.99
N ALA A 26 -3.18 6.76 -3.29
CA ALA A 26 -2.41 7.89 -3.82
C ALA A 26 -3.12 9.22 -3.57
N ILE A 27 -4.42 9.30 -3.78
CA ILE A 27 -5.20 10.52 -3.53
C ILE A 27 -5.11 10.90 -2.04
N ILE A 28 -5.38 9.96 -1.14
CA ILE A 28 -5.35 10.22 0.30
C ILE A 28 -3.93 10.58 0.76
N ASN A 29 -2.91 9.88 0.28
CA ASN A 29 -1.52 10.14 0.66
C ASN A 29 -1.01 11.48 0.14
N VAL A 30 -1.41 11.90 -1.07
CA VAL A 30 -1.09 13.24 -1.56
C VAL A 30 -1.74 14.32 -0.68
N LEU A 31 -2.98 14.11 -0.22
CA LEU A 31 -3.63 15.03 0.71
C LEU A 31 -2.92 15.07 2.06
N LEU A 32 -2.55 13.92 2.62
CA LEU A 32 -1.77 13.85 3.87
C LEU A 32 -0.41 14.51 3.74
N PHE A 33 0.26 14.33 2.60
CA PHE A 33 1.54 14.97 2.29
C PHE A 33 1.38 16.49 2.27
N GLN A 34 0.36 16.99 1.58
CA GLN A 34 0.09 18.42 1.51
C GLN A 34 -0.23 19.02 2.88
N ILE A 35 -0.99 18.31 3.72
CA ILE A 35 -1.24 18.71 5.12
C ILE A 35 0.06 18.75 5.91
N GLY A 36 0.96 17.78 5.71
CA GLY A 36 2.27 17.76 6.37
C GLY A 36 3.15 18.95 5.99
N LEU A 37 3.11 19.36 4.72
CA LEU A 37 3.81 20.57 4.26
C LEU A 37 3.21 21.85 4.85
N THR A 38 1.87 21.99 4.84
CA THR A 38 1.22 23.23 5.31
C THR A 38 1.29 23.42 6.82
N THR A 39 1.33 22.32 7.58
CA THR A 39 1.49 22.33 9.04
C THR A 39 2.95 22.46 9.49
N GLY A 40 3.91 22.40 8.57
CA GLY A 40 5.35 22.37 8.88
C GLY A 40 5.82 21.06 9.51
N ALA A 41 4.97 20.03 9.55
CA ALA A 41 5.33 18.71 10.07
C ALA A 41 6.33 17.98 9.16
N ILE A 42 6.30 18.26 7.85
CA ILE A 42 7.26 17.77 6.86
C ILE A 42 8.11 18.97 6.38
N PRO A 43 9.43 18.96 6.59
CA PRO A 43 10.32 19.96 6.02
C PRO A 43 10.36 19.77 4.49
N GLY A 44 10.08 20.83 3.73
CA GLY A 44 10.07 20.77 2.26
C GLY A 44 11.46 20.60 1.63
N ASP A 45 12.51 20.76 2.42
CA ASP A 45 13.93 20.62 2.06
C ASP A 45 14.53 19.28 2.49
N LEU A 46 13.77 18.42 3.16
CA LEU A 46 14.27 17.15 3.64
C LEU A 46 14.50 16.18 2.48
N ILE A 47 15.77 15.90 2.23
CA ILE A 47 16.22 14.93 1.23
C ILE A 47 16.09 13.53 1.82
N ILE A 48 15.39 12.65 1.10
CA ILE A 48 15.24 11.27 1.53
C ILE A 48 16.58 10.55 1.30
N PRO A 49 17.17 9.89 2.31
CA PRO A 49 18.48 9.24 2.19
C PRO A 49 18.57 8.23 1.03
N ASN A 50 17.45 7.57 0.70
CA ASN A 50 17.39 6.52 -0.33
C ASN A 50 17.03 7.04 -1.73
N ALA A 51 16.43 8.22 -1.85
CA ALA A 51 16.01 8.76 -3.14
C ALA A 51 16.97 9.84 -3.67
N GLY A 52 17.74 10.49 -2.79
CA GLY A 52 18.61 11.61 -3.17
C GLY A 52 17.85 12.86 -3.62
N GLU A 53 16.52 12.81 -3.60
CA GLU A 53 15.62 13.89 -4.00
C GLU A 53 14.74 14.34 -2.81
N PRO A 54 14.24 15.59 -2.84
CA PRO A 54 13.26 16.05 -1.87
C PRO A 54 11.99 15.21 -1.92
N LEU A 55 11.38 14.97 -0.77
CA LEU A 55 10.06 14.37 -0.71
C LEU A 55 9.06 15.26 -1.46
N SER A 56 8.50 14.74 -2.55
CA SER A 56 7.54 15.46 -3.40
C SER A 56 6.31 14.59 -3.70
N ALA A 57 5.28 15.17 -4.31
CA ALA A 57 4.03 14.46 -4.59
C ALA A 57 4.23 13.27 -5.55
N VAL A 58 5.19 13.33 -6.47
CA VAL A 58 5.42 12.27 -7.46
C VAL A 58 5.91 10.97 -6.79
N PRO A 59 6.98 10.96 -5.97
CA PRO A 59 7.35 9.82 -5.15
C PRO A 59 6.20 9.27 -4.30
N VAL A 60 5.38 10.13 -3.69
CA VAL A 60 4.23 9.71 -2.85
C VAL A 60 3.20 8.94 -3.68
N ILE A 61 2.88 9.41 -4.89
CA ILE A 61 1.94 8.74 -5.80
C ILE A 61 2.50 7.38 -6.21
N ILE A 62 3.76 7.33 -6.64
CA ILE A 62 4.41 6.08 -7.08
C ILE A 62 4.44 5.08 -5.92
N ALA A 63 4.85 5.52 -4.73
CA ALA A 63 4.91 4.71 -3.52
C ALA A 63 3.53 4.24 -3.01
N SER A 64 2.43 4.83 -3.49
CA SER A 64 1.07 4.40 -3.15
C SER A 64 0.50 3.39 -4.16
N ILE A 65 0.75 3.62 -5.45
CA ILE A 65 0.23 2.79 -6.54
C ILE A 65 1.03 1.50 -6.67
N PHE A 66 2.37 1.60 -6.66
CA PHE A 66 3.24 0.47 -6.97
C PHE A 66 3.06 -0.69 -5.98
N PRO A 67 3.07 -0.49 -4.65
CA PRO A 67 2.83 -1.60 -3.71
C PRO A 67 1.45 -2.22 -3.85
N SER A 68 0.43 -1.43 -4.18
CA SER A 68 -0.94 -1.92 -4.40
C SER A 68 -1.02 -2.85 -5.61
N LEU A 69 -0.33 -2.51 -6.71
CA LEU A 69 -0.23 -3.36 -7.90
C LEU A 69 0.55 -4.64 -7.60
N VAL A 70 1.69 -4.54 -6.92
CA VAL A 70 2.49 -5.71 -6.49
C VAL A 70 1.63 -6.62 -5.61
N ALA A 71 0.88 -6.07 -4.66
CA ALA A 71 -0.05 -6.84 -3.82
C ALA A 71 -1.12 -7.57 -4.65
N GLY A 72 -1.65 -6.94 -5.70
CA GLY A 72 -2.56 -7.58 -6.66
C GLY A 72 -1.92 -8.78 -7.36
N VAL A 73 -0.69 -8.63 -7.84
CA VAL A 73 0.07 -9.73 -8.48
C VAL A 73 0.32 -10.86 -7.49
N VAL A 74 0.73 -10.55 -6.26
CA VAL A 74 0.93 -11.54 -5.19
C VAL A 74 -0.36 -12.32 -4.92
N LEU A 75 -1.50 -11.64 -4.82
CA LEU A 75 -2.79 -12.32 -4.61
C LEU A 75 -3.17 -13.22 -5.79
N VAL A 76 -2.90 -12.78 -7.03
CA VAL A 76 -3.11 -13.62 -8.24
C VAL A 76 -2.24 -14.88 -8.19
N ILE A 77 -0.97 -14.76 -7.81
CA ILE A 77 -0.07 -15.90 -7.67
C ILE A 77 -0.58 -16.83 -6.56
N LEU A 78 -0.93 -16.30 -5.39
CA LEU A 78 -1.48 -17.09 -4.28
C LEU A 78 -2.76 -17.82 -4.67
N ASN A 79 -3.65 -17.19 -5.45
CA ASN A 79 -4.87 -17.82 -5.98
C ASN A 79 -4.57 -19.04 -6.86
N ARG A 80 -3.41 -19.08 -7.52
CA ARG A 80 -3.01 -20.20 -8.39
C ARG A 80 -2.40 -21.38 -7.60
N PHE A 81 -1.69 -21.10 -6.51
CA PHE A 81 -0.87 -22.10 -5.82
C PHE A 81 -1.40 -22.53 -4.45
N THR A 82 -2.39 -21.84 -3.88
CA THR A 82 -2.81 -22.06 -2.49
C THR A 82 -4.32 -22.32 -2.35
N LYS A 83 -4.68 -23.11 -1.35
CA LYS A 83 -6.09 -23.41 -1.02
C LYS A 83 -6.79 -22.25 -0.31
N ASN A 84 -6.03 -21.39 0.39
CA ASN A 84 -6.53 -20.27 1.20
C ASN A 84 -5.78 -18.95 0.91
N PRO A 85 -5.88 -18.43 -0.32
CA PRO A 85 -5.04 -17.32 -0.81
C PRO A 85 -5.22 -16.04 0.00
N LEU A 86 -6.46 -15.67 0.35
CA LEU A 86 -6.74 -14.45 1.12
C LEU A 86 -6.18 -14.49 2.54
N ARG A 87 -6.16 -15.65 3.20
CA ARG A 87 -5.63 -15.76 4.56
C ARG A 87 -4.11 -15.58 4.56
N ILE A 88 -3.42 -16.22 3.61
CA ILE A 88 -1.97 -16.10 3.45
C ILE A 88 -1.60 -14.67 3.04
N PHE A 89 -2.36 -14.10 2.10
CA PHE A 89 -2.18 -12.71 1.66
C PHE A 89 -2.32 -11.73 2.82
N ASN A 90 -3.37 -11.84 3.64
CA ASN A 90 -3.58 -10.95 4.79
C ASN A 90 -2.44 -11.07 5.80
N SER A 91 -1.99 -12.29 6.12
CA SER A 91 -0.84 -12.48 7.01
C SER A 91 0.42 -11.82 6.44
N LEU A 92 0.69 -12.01 5.15
CA LEU A 92 1.85 -11.42 4.48
C LEU A 92 1.77 -9.89 4.45
N ALA A 93 0.60 -9.33 4.14
CA ALA A 93 0.35 -7.90 4.10
C ALA A 93 0.53 -7.25 5.48
N VAL A 94 0.09 -7.91 6.56
CA VAL A 94 0.31 -7.44 7.94
C VAL A 94 1.80 -7.49 8.28
N VAL A 95 2.52 -8.55 7.92
CA VAL A 95 3.97 -8.64 8.17
C VAL A 95 4.73 -7.54 7.42
N ILE A 96 4.44 -7.34 6.13
CA ILE A 96 5.08 -6.29 5.32
C ILE A 96 4.75 -4.91 5.87
N PHE A 97 3.52 -4.68 6.30
CA PHE A 97 3.10 -3.43 6.93
C PHE A 97 3.85 -3.19 8.25
N LEU A 98 4.00 -4.19 9.10
CA LEU A 98 4.79 -4.06 10.34
C LEU A 98 6.27 -3.77 10.04
N LEU A 99 6.83 -4.39 8.99
CA LEU A 99 8.19 -4.11 8.55
C LEU A 99 8.33 -2.70 7.96
N SER A 100 7.28 -2.13 7.36
CA SER A 100 7.37 -0.79 6.77
C SER A 100 7.54 0.31 7.82
N PHE A 101 7.11 0.09 9.07
CA PHE A 101 7.39 1.02 10.17
C PHE A 101 8.89 1.20 10.41
N PHE A 102 9.74 0.26 10.01
CA PHE A 102 11.18 0.45 10.19
C PHE A 102 11.74 1.58 9.29
N SER A 103 11.10 1.86 8.15
CA SER A 103 11.61 2.79 7.16
C SER A 103 11.61 4.24 7.67
N PRO A 104 10.50 4.83 8.16
CA PRO A 104 10.50 6.22 8.65
C PRO A 104 11.42 6.45 9.86
N PHE A 105 11.56 5.46 10.74
CA PHE A 105 12.44 5.54 11.92
C PHE A 105 13.93 5.46 11.57
N SER A 106 14.28 5.00 10.37
CA SER A 106 15.68 4.94 9.89
C SER A 106 16.19 6.29 9.35
N ILE A 107 15.32 7.29 9.17
CA ILE A 107 15.68 8.59 8.63
C ILE A 107 16.37 9.42 9.73
N PRO A 108 17.66 9.80 9.56
CA PRO A 108 18.37 10.59 10.57
C PRO A 108 17.74 11.98 10.71
N ASN A 109 17.56 12.43 11.95
CA ASN A 109 17.00 13.75 12.29
C ASN A 109 15.60 14.03 11.70
N ALA A 110 14.82 13.00 11.38
CA ALA A 110 13.44 13.18 10.94
C ALA A 110 12.59 13.79 12.06
N PRO A 111 11.86 14.89 11.80
CA PRO A 111 10.90 15.43 12.75
C PRO A 111 9.83 14.38 13.10
N MET A 112 9.42 14.33 14.36
CA MET A 112 8.37 13.39 14.80
C MET A 112 7.06 13.56 14.01
N GLY A 113 6.72 14.80 13.63
CA GLY A 113 5.54 15.07 12.78
C GLY A 113 5.63 14.41 11.41
N MET A 114 6.81 14.41 10.79
CA MET A 114 7.06 13.74 9.52
C MET A 114 6.90 12.23 9.66
N VAL A 115 7.49 11.63 10.70
CA VAL A 115 7.38 10.19 10.96
C VAL A 115 5.92 9.78 11.10
N VAL A 116 5.13 10.50 11.90
CA VAL A 116 3.70 10.22 12.09
C VAL A 116 2.94 10.29 10.76
N ILE A 117 3.18 11.30 9.93
CA ILE A 117 2.49 11.44 8.65
C ILE A 117 2.88 10.32 7.67
N LEU A 118 4.16 9.96 7.60
CA LEU A 118 4.61 8.85 6.77
C LEU A 118 3.97 7.52 7.22
N GLU A 119 3.92 7.24 8.52
CA GLU A 119 3.25 6.03 9.03
C GLU A 119 1.75 6.02 8.72
N LEU A 120 1.08 7.17 8.80
CA LEU A 120 -0.31 7.30 8.37
C LEU A 120 -0.49 6.95 6.89
N MET A 121 0.46 7.33 6.02
CA MET A 121 0.42 6.94 4.62
C MET A 121 0.56 5.43 4.42
N HIS A 122 1.39 4.76 5.22
CA HIS A 122 1.50 3.30 5.21
C HIS A 122 0.18 2.63 5.63
N ILE A 123 -0.47 3.15 6.69
CA ILE A 123 -1.78 2.68 7.15
C ILE A 123 -2.83 2.81 6.06
N VAL A 124 -2.85 3.94 5.34
CA VAL A 124 -3.79 4.19 4.23
C VAL A 124 -3.62 3.15 3.12
N VAL A 125 -2.39 2.90 2.67
CA VAL A 125 -2.11 1.92 1.60
C VAL A 125 -2.51 0.52 2.03
N THR A 126 -2.04 0.06 3.19
CA THR A 126 -2.35 -1.29 3.70
C THR A 126 -3.84 -1.44 3.97
N GLY A 127 -4.48 -0.43 4.57
CA GLY A 127 -5.90 -0.41 4.85
C GLY A 127 -6.74 -0.49 3.58
N ALA A 128 -6.43 0.31 2.57
CA ALA A 128 -7.14 0.30 1.28
C ALA A 128 -7.01 -1.05 0.57
N VAL A 129 -5.80 -1.61 0.50
CA VAL A 129 -5.54 -2.91 -0.12
C VAL A 129 -6.27 -4.03 0.61
N LEU A 130 -6.14 -4.11 1.94
CA LEU A 130 -6.80 -5.13 2.74
C LEU A 130 -8.32 -5.02 2.65
N TYR A 131 -8.87 -3.80 2.76
CA TYR A 131 -10.30 -3.59 2.68
C TYR A 131 -10.86 -4.02 1.33
N ILE A 132 -10.28 -3.54 0.23
CA ILE A 132 -10.77 -3.80 -1.12
C ILE A 132 -10.62 -5.29 -1.45
N PHE A 133 -9.49 -5.93 -1.15
CA PHE A 133 -9.29 -7.34 -1.48
C PHE A 133 -10.16 -8.25 -0.62
N ASN A 134 -10.28 -7.98 0.69
CA ASN A 134 -11.17 -8.79 1.54
C ASN A 134 -12.64 -8.61 1.20
N ARG A 135 -13.06 -7.42 0.74
CA ARG A 135 -14.46 -7.15 0.41
C ARG A 135 -14.85 -7.66 -0.98
N PHE A 136 -13.98 -7.52 -1.97
CA PHE A 136 -14.34 -7.72 -3.39
C PHE A 136 -13.64 -8.90 -4.07
N ALA A 137 -12.59 -9.47 -3.47
CA ALA A 137 -11.91 -10.67 -4.00
C ALA A 137 -12.35 -11.99 -3.34
N ARG A 138 -13.22 -11.95 -2.31
CA ARG A 138 -13.94 -13.15 -1.83
C ARG A 138 -14.92 -13.58 -2.93
N SER A 139 -14.60 -14.66 -3.64
CA SER A 139 -15.49 -15.37 -4.57
C SER A 139 -15.74 -16.77 -4.06
#